data_AF-X4ZBS6-F1
#
_entry.id   AF-X4ZBS6-F1
#
_cell.length_a   1.000
_cell.length_b   1.000
_cell.length_c   1.000
_cell.angle_alpha   90.00
_cell.angle_beta   90.00
_cell.angle_gamma   90.00
#
_symmetry.space_group_name_H-M   'P 1'
#
loop_
_entity.id
_entity.type
_entity.pdbx_description
1 polymer ?
#
loop_
_entity_poly.entity_id
_entity_poly.type
_entity_poly.pdbx_seq_one_letter_code
_entity_poly.pdbx_strand_id
1 'polypeptide(L)' 'MQLGLHSLTPAERRDIIAYDSDGEITVRVTCDYCKQALDNNPELSLLASPLQ' A
#
# COMPACT_ATOMS: atom_id res chain seq x y z
N MET A 1 4.47 12.65 9.45
CA MET A 1 3.64 12.21 8.32
C MET A 1 2.61 11.24 8.88
N GLN A 2 1.31 11.59 8.86
CA GLN A 2 0.25 10.68 9.30
C GLN A 2 -0.43 10.13 8.04
N LEU A 3 -0.47 8.80 7.89
CA LEU A 3 -1.05 8.13 6.70
C LEU A 3 -2.59 8.10 6.70
N GLY A 4 -3.27 8.87 7.58
CA GLY A 4 -4.73 8.94 7.60
C GLY A 4 -5.46 7.63 7.96
N LEU A 5 -4.76 6.62 8.46
CA LEU A 5 -5.31 5.26 8.67
C LEU A 5 -6.48 5.19 9.68
N HIS A 6 -6.72 6.26 10.43
CA HIS A 6 -7.85 6.39 11.34
C HIS A 6 -9.17 6.68 10.61
N SER A 7 -9.12 7.13 9.36
CA SER A 7 -10.29 7.39 8.52
C SER A 7 -10.81 6.14 7.80
N LEU A 8 -10.10 5.02 7.91
CA LEU A 8 -10.47 3.76 7.26
C LEU A 8 -11.65 3.10 7.97
N THR A 9 -12.58 2.57 7.19
CA THR A 9 -13.59 1.64 7.69
C THR A 9 -12.92 0.36 8.21
N PRO A 10 -13.56 -0.40 9.11
CA PRO A 10 -13.01 -1.68 9.58
C PRO A 10 -12.74 -2.69 8.47
N ALA A 11 -13.48 -2.63 7.35
CA ALA A 11 -13.27 -3.49 6.20
C ALA A 11 -11.97 -3.12 5.47
N GLU A 12 -11.81 -1.85 5.10
CA GLU A 12 -10.58 -1.35 4.47
C GLU A 12 -9.39 -1.62 5.38
N ARG A 13 -9.53 -1.38 6.69
CA ARG A 13 -8.46 -1.62 7.66
C ARG A 13 -7.96 -3.06 7.67
N ARG A 14 -8.83 -4.06 7.41
CA ARG A 14 -8.42 -5.47 7.30
C ARG A 14 -7.68 -5.78 5.99
N ASP A 15 -7.98 -5.05 4.91
CA ASP A 15 -7.38 -5.29 3.60
C ASP A 15 -5.95 -4.71 3.49
N ILE A 16 -5.68 -3.60 4.19
CA ILE A 16 -4.39 -2.88 4.10
C ILE A 16 -3.48 -2.99 5.31
N ILE A 17 -3.98 -3.42 6.48
CA ILE A 17 -3.18 -3.57 7.70
C ILE A 17 -2.91 -5.05 8.00
N ALA A 18 -1.63 -5.43 8.03
CA ALA A 18 -1.17 -6.69 8.57
C ALA A 18 -0.57 -6.47 9.97
N TYR A 19 -0.87 -7.39 10.89
CA TYR A 19 -0.23 -7.46 12.20
C TYR A 19 0.74 -8.63 12.19
N ASP A 20 1.94 -8.44 12.72
CA ASP A 20 2.84 -9.55 13.02
C ASP A 20 2.63 -10.10 14.44
N SER A 21 3.40 -11.12 14.80
CA SER A 21 3.34 -11.78 16.10
C SER A 21 3.72 -10.88 17.28
N ASP A 22 4.47 -9.81 17.02
CA ASP A 22 4.95 -8.87 18.02
C ASP A 22 3.99 -7.67 18.20
N GLY A 23 2.94 -7.61 17.37
CA GLY A 23 1.92 -6.55 17.38
C GLY A 23 2.30 -5.33 16.55
N GLU A 24 3.37 -5.41 15.75
CA GLU A 24 3.75 -4.35 14.82
C GLU A 24 2.78 -4.31 13.64
N ILE A 25 2.54 -3.08 13.17
CA ILE A 25 1.60 -2.80 12.10
C ILE A 25 2.39 -2.58 10.81
N THR A 26 2.21 -3.47 9.84
CA THR A 26 2.71 -3.27 8.48
C THR A 26 1.57 -2.81 7.58
N VAL A 27 1.79 -1.70 6.87
CA VAL A 27 0.82 -1.14 5.92
C VAL A 27 1.45 -1.08 4.54
N ARG A 28 0.74 -1.63 3.54
CA ARG A 28 1.12 -1.53 2.13
C ARG A 28 0.20 -0.54 1.43
N VAL A 29 0.78 0.52 0.88
CA VAL A 29 0.06 1.54 0.12
C VAL A 29 0.77 1.81 -1.19
N THR A 30 -0.01 2.09 -2.24
CA THR A 30 0.50 2.56 -3.53
C THR A 30 0.26 4.06 -3.59
N CYS A 31 1.33 4.84 -3.82
CA CYS A 31 1.21 6.30 -3.95
C CYS A 31 0.51 6.70 -5.26
N ASP A 32 -0.10 7.88 -5.35
CA ASP A 32 -0.83 8.31 -6.57
C ASP A 32 0.06 8.32 -7.82
N TYR A 33 1.27 8.85 -7.67
CA TYR A 33 2.28 8.81 -8.74
C TYR A 33 2.60 7.36 -9.15
N CYS A 34 2.74 6.48 -8.16
CA CYS A 34 3.06 5.07 -8.36
C CYS A 34 1.91 4.35 -9.09
N LYS A 35 0.66 4.65 -8.70
CA LYS A 35 -0.56 4.17 -9.32
C LYS A 35 -0.62 4.58 -10.79
N GLN A 36 -0.38 5.87 -11.07
CA GLN A 36 -0.40 6.39 -12.43
C GLN A 36 0.69 5.77 -13.31
N ALA A 37 1.89 5.53 -12.76
CA ALA A 37 2.96 4.86 -13.49
C ALA A 37 2.58 3.40 -13.84
N LEU A 38 1.99 2.66 -12.90
CA LEU A 38 1.52 1.29 -13.10
C LEU A 38 0.35 1.21 -14.08
N ASP A 39 -0.59 2.16 -14.04
CA ASP A 39 -1.74 2.19 -14.95
C ASP A 39 -1.29 2.48 -16.40
N ASN A 40 -0.26 3.31 -16.57
CA ASN A 40 0.30 3.63 -17.89
C ASN A 40 1.28 2.56 -18.41
N ASN A 41 1.91 1.79 -17.52
CA ASN A 41 2.93 0.78 -17.83
C ASN A 41 2.69 -0.49 -16.99
N PRO A 42 1.71 -1.33 -17.34
CA PRO A 42 1.30 -2.48 -16.52
C PRO A 42 2.42 -3.49 -16.25
N GLU A 43 3.41 -3.58 -17.14
CA GLU A 43 4.60 -4.44 -17.02
C GLU A 43 5.47 -4.11 -15.80
N LEU A 44 5.38 -2.88 -15.27
CA LEU A 44 6.07 -2.48 -14.05
C LEU A 44 5.63 -3.31 -12.84
N SER A 45 4.43 -3.92 -12.87
CA SER A 45 3.96 -4.84 -11.83
C SER A 45 4.79 -6.12 -11.68
N LEU A 46 5.60 -6.47 -12.70
CA LEU A 46 6.48 -7.64 -12.68
C LEU A 46 7.80 -7.38 -11.95
N LEU A 47 8.11 -6.12 -11.67
CA LEU A 47 9.34 -5.71 -11.01
C LEU A 47 9.15 -5.71 -9.49
N ALA A 48 10.14 -6.21 -8.76
CA ALA A 48 10.14 -6.16 -7.30
C ALA A 48 10.08 -4.71 -6.77
N SER A 49 10.67 -3.79 -7.53
CA SER A 49 10.77 -2.37 -7.19
C SER A 49 10.57 -1.51 -8.44
N PRO A 50 9.32 -1.15 -8.77
CA PRO A 50 8.99 -0.63 -10.10
C PRO A 50 9.47 0.80 -10.39
N LEU A 51 9.77 1.59 -9.35
CA LEU A 51 10.07 3.02 -9.45
C LEU A 51 11.28 3.45 -8.59
N GLN A 52 12.20 2.52 -8.32
CA GLN A 52 13.44 2.78 -7.56
C GLN A 52 14.54 3.40 -8.40
#